data_AF-A0A7W1LWP6-F1
#
_entry.id   AF-A0A7W1LWP6-F1
#
_cell.length_a   1.000
_cell.length_b   1.000
_cell.length_c   1.000
_cell.angle_alpha   90.00
_cell.angle_beta   90.00
_cell.angle_gamma   90.00
#
_symmetry.space_group_name_H-M   'P 1'
#
loop_
_entity.id
_entity.type
_entity.pdbx_description
1 polymer ?
#
loop_
_entity_poly.entity_id
_entity_poly.type
_entity_poly.pdbx_seq_one_letter_code
_entity_poly.pdbx_strand_id
1 'polypeptide(L)' 'MDCDKSIELLSEYSVGSLGEDDSVFVKTHLITCPDCEGVLKDLALIVQTASVMRSDNGLAYPDEEILWQRVSVGRRITH' A
#
# COMPACT_ATOMS: atom_id res chain seq x y z
N MET A 1 -21.24 5.16 12.24
CA MET A 1 -22.08 4.71 11.11
C MET A 1 -21.41 5.23 9.85
N ASP A 2 -20.11 4.93 9.71
CA ASP A 2 -19.18 5.66 8.83
C ASP A 2 -18.14 4.68 8.27
N CYS A 3 -18.57 3.45 8.00
CA CYS A 3 -17.69 2.38 7.54
C CYS A 3 -17.05 2.74 6.20
N ASP A 4 -17.82 3.35 5.29
CA ASP A 4 -17.33 3.77 3.97
C ASP A 4 -16.14 4.73 4.12
N LYS A 5 -16.27 5.78 4.94
CA LYS A 5 -15.18 6.71 5.24
C LYS A 5 -14.00 6.00 5.91
N SER A 6 -14.27 5.12 6.89
CA SER A 6 -13.18 4.38 7.55
C SER A 6 -12.40 3.52 6.57
N ILE A 7 -13.09 2.83 5.66
CA ILE A 7 -12.49 1.93 4.65
C ILE A 7 -11.58 2.71 3.70
N GLU A 8 -12.02 3.88 3.23
CA GLU A 8 -11.23 4.74 2.34
C GLU A 8 -9.88 5.16 2.98
N LEU A 9 -9.86 5.32 4.31
CA LEU A 9 -8.68 5.77 5.05
C LEU A 9 -7.75 4.64 5.52
N LEU A 10 -8.15 3.36 5.41
CA LEU A 10 -7.38 2.24 5.99
C LEU A 10 -5.97 2.09 5.40
N SER A 11 -5.80 2.37 4.10
CA SER A 11 -4.51 2.26 3.44
C SER A 11 -3.50 3.24 4.04
N GLU A 12 -3.84 4.53 4.09
CA GLU A 12 -3.00 5.58 4.65
C GLU A 12 -2.81 5.43 6.17
N TYR A 13 -3.85 4.98 6.87
CA TYR A 13 -3.76 4.63 8.30
C TYR A 13 -2.74 3.50 8.53
N SER A 14 -2.74 2.46 7.68
CA SER A 14 -1.84 1.31 7.83
C SER A 14 -0.37 1.66 7.68
N VAL A 15 -0.04 2.70 6.91
CA VAL A 15 1.33 3.19 6.69
C VAL A 15 1.66 4.42 7.54
N GLY A 16 0.73 4.89 8.38
CA GLY A 16 0.92 6.04 9.27
C GLY A 16 1.05 7.39 8.56
N SER A 17 0.54 7.52 7.33
CA SER A 17 0.58 8.77 6.55
C SER A 17 -0.64 9.67 6.76
N LEU A 18 -1.63 9.17 7.51
CA LEU A 18 -2.89 9.85 7.74
C LEU A 18 -2.73 11.04 8.70
N GLY A 19 -3.54 12.09 8.52
CA GLY A 19 -3.61 13.22 9.46
C GLY A 19 -4.04 12.79 10.87
N GLU A 20 -3.75 13.60 11.89
CA GLU A 20 -4.05 13.28 13.29
C GLU A 20 -5.55 13.08 13.54
N ASP A 21 -6.39 13.99 13.04
CA ASP A 21 -7.85 13.93 13.21
C ASP A 21 -8.45 12.66 12.59
N ASP A 22 -8.07 12.35 11.35
CA ASP A 22 -8.54 11.16 10.66
C ASP A 22 -7.96 9.89 11.32
N SER A 23 -6.76 9.95 11.91
CA SER A 23 -6.15 8.80 12.60
C SER A 23 -6.92 8.46 13.86
N VAL A 24 -7.32 9.48 14.62
CA VAL A 24 -8.18 9.32 15.79
C VAL A 24 -9.55 8.78 15.37
N PHE A 25 -10.13 9.29 14.28
CA PHE A 25 -11.39 8.78 13.74
C PHE A 25 -11.31 7.30 13.38
N VAL A 26 -10.34 6.89 12.56
CA VAL A 26 -10.18 5.49 12.14
C VAL A 26 -9.94 4.60 13.35
N LYS A 27 -9.02 4.99 14.26
CA LYS A 27 -8.72 4.22 15.47
C LYS A 27 -9.95 4.02 16.36
N THR A 28 -10.75 5.05 16.59
CA THR A 28 -11.97 4.95 17.40
C THR A 28 -13.05 4.12 16.71
N HIS A 29 -13.18 4.23 15.39
CA HIS A 29 -14.08 3.40 14.60
C HIS A 29 -13.73 1.90 14.71
N LEU A 30 -12.46 1.54 14.53
CA LEU A 30 -11.99 0.15 14.58
C LEU A 30 -12.23 -0.54 15.93
N ILE A 31 -12.26 0.21 17.03
CA ILE A 31 -12.58 -0.33 18.37
C ILE A 31 -14.04 -0.81 18.44
N THR A 32 -14.93 -0.18 17.67
CA THR A 32 -16.39 -0.38 17.78
C THR A 32 -17.00 -1.09 16.57
N CYS A 33 -16.24 -1.27 15.49
CA CYS A 33 -16.68 -1.92 14.26
C CYS A 33 -15.76 -3.10 13.89
N PRO A 34 -16.12 -4.34 14.29
CA PRO A 34 -15.35 -5.54 13.99
C PRO A 34 -15.18 -5.80 12.49
N ASP A 35 -16.15 -5.39 11.66
CA ASP A 35 -16.08 -5.58 10.21
C ASP A 35 -14.93 -4.76 9.61
N CYS A 36 -14.83 -3.47 9.96
CA CYS A 36 -13.73 -2.61 9.54
C CYS A 36 -12.38 -3.07 10.12
N GLU A 37 -12.37 -3.61 11.34
CA GLU A 37 -11.17 -4.24 11.92
C GLU A 37 -10.73 -5.46 11.12
N GLY A 38 -11.69 -6.28 10.66
CA GLY A 38 -11.45 -7.40 9.75
C GLY A 38 -10.79 -6.96 8.45
N VAL A 39 -11.34 -5.93 7.80
CA VAL A 39 -10.77 -5.38 6.55
C VAL A 39 -9.34 -4.89 6.75
N LEU A 40 -9.04 -4.23 7.88
CA LEU A 40 -7.67 -3.81 8.19
C LEU A 40 -6.71 -5.00 8.35
N LYS A 41 -7.16 -6.09 8.99
CA LYS A 41 -6.36 -7.32 9.15
C LYS A 41 -6.11 -8.00 7.80
N ASP A 42 -7.12 -8.06 6.94
CA ASP A 42 -7.00 -8.61 5.58
C ASP A 42 -6.00 -7.78 4.76
N LEU A 43 -6.10 -6.45 4.81
CA LEU A 43 -5.14 -5.55 4.17
C LEU A 43 -3.71 -5.82 4.64
N ALA A 44 -3.49 -5.94 5.95
CA ALA A 44 -2.18 -6.25 6.51
C ALA A 44 -1.65 -7.61 6.03
N LEU A 45 -2.52 -8.63 5.96
CA LEU A 45 -2.17 -9.97 5.47
C LEU A 45 -1.78 -9.95 3.98
N ILE A 46 -2.51 -9.20 3.15
CA ILE A 46 -2.20 -9.03 1.72
C ILE A 46 -0.82 -8.38 1.57
N VAL A 47 -0.55 -7.29 2.29
CA VAL A 47 0.74 -6.58 2.24
C VAL A 47 1.87 -7.49 2.69
N GLN A 48 1.69 -8.22 3.79
CA GLN A 48 2.69 -9.17 4.29
C GLN A 48 2.96 -10.28 3.27
N THR A 49 1.90 -10.88 2.71
CA THR A 49 2.02 -11.94 1.71
C THR A 49 2.74 -11.43 0.46
N ALA A 50 2.39 -10.26 -0.05
CA ALA A 50 3.07 -9.65 -1.18
C ALA A 50 4.55 -9.37 -0.87
N SER A 51 4.87 -8.96 0.36
CA SER A 51 6.25 -8.76 0.81
C SER A 51 7.05 -10.06 0.80
N VAL A 52 6.48 -11.15 1.37
CA VAL A 52 7.11 -12.47 1.38
C VAL A 52 7.31 -12.99 -0.05
N MET A 53 6.28 -12.91 -0.90
CA MET A 53 6.38 -13.34 -2.30
C MET A 53 7.43 -12.56 -3.08
N ARG A 54 7.63 -11.26 -2.81
CA ARG A 54 8.72 -10.47 -3.40
C ARG A 54 10.09 -10.94 -2.92
N SER A 55 10.21 -11.30 -1.64
CA SER A 55 11.45 -11.83 -1.07
C SER A 55 11.80 -13.21 -1.63
N ASP A 56 10.82 -14.11 -1.73
CA ASP A 56 11.02 -15.52 -2.09
C ASP A 56 11.21 -15.74 -3.59
N ASN A 57 10.50 -14.98 -4.43
CA ASN A 57 10.57 -15.19 -5.89
C ASN A 57 11.87 -14.66 -6.51
N GLY A 58 12.73 -13.95 -5.77
CA GLY A 58 13.97 -13.36 -6.30
C GLY A 58 13.77 -12.38 -7.47
N LEU A 59 12.52 -12.13 -7.86
CA LEU A 59 12.10 -11.08 -8.78
C LEU A 59 12.24 -9.77 -8.03
N ALA A 60 13.49 -9.32 -7.89
CA ALA A 60 13.77 -7.91 -7.70
C ALA A 60 12.98 -7.19 -8.78
N TYR A 61 11.91 -6.50 -8.38
CA TYR A 61 11.21 -5.59 -9.27
C TYR A 61 12.31 -4.72 -9.88
N PRO A 62 12.50 -4.77 -11.21
CA PRO A 62 13.66 -4.14 -11.80
C PRO A 62 13.60 -2.68 -11.43
N ASP A 63 14.71 -2.16 -10.90
CA ASP A 63 14.83 -0.76 -10.55
C ASP A 63 14.30 0.07 -11.72
N GLU A 64 13.19 0.77 -11.49
CA GLU A 64 12.48 1.48 -12.54
C GLU A 64 13.41 2.53 -13.16
N GLU A 65 14.34 3.08 -12.39
CA GLU A 65 15.33 4.02 -12.89
C GLU A 65 16.26 3.35 -13.91
N ILE A 66 16.68 2.10 -13.65
CA ILE A 66 17.45 1.29 -14.60
C ILE A 66 16.63 0.96 -15.85
N LEU A 67 15.34 0.68 -15.70
CA LEU A 67 14.45 0.44 -16.85
C LEU A 67 14.28 1.70 -17.71
N TRP A 68 14.03 2.85 -17.10
CA TRP A 68 13.88 4.13 -17.80
C TRP A 68 15.17 4.59 -18.47
N GLN A 69 16.34 4.32 -17.87
CA GLN A 69 17.64 4.53 -18.50
C GLN A 69 17.82 3.67 -19.75
N ARG A 70 17.42 2.40 -19.73
CA ARG A 70 17.51 1.51 -20.92
C ARG A 70 16.62 1.98 -22.06
N VAL A 71 15.40 2.41 -21.77
CA VAL A 71 14.45 2.93 -22.77
C VAL A 71 14.94 4.24 -23.39
N SER A 72 15.55 5.12 -22.59
CA SER A 72 16.06 6.41 -23.07
C SER A 72 17.35 6.30 -23.89
N VAL A 73 18.22 5.32 -23.60
CA VAL A 73 19.41 5.03 -24.42
C VAL A 73 19.02 4.47 -25.80
N GLY A 74 17.98 3.62 -25.87
CA GLY A 74 17.47 3.09 -27.14
C GLY A 74 16.93 4.15 -28.11
N ARG A 75 16.59 5.35 -27.63
CA ARG A 75 16.12 6.49 -28.46
C ARG A 75 17.25 7.33 -29.08
N ARG A 76 18.53 7.09 -28.74
CA ARG A 76 19.66 7.89 -29.27
C ARG A 76 20.36 7.28 -30.50
N ILE A 77 19.96 6.11 -31.00
CA ILE A 77 20.63 5.40 -32.11
C ILE A 77 19.82 5.45 -33.42
N THR A 78 19.06 6.53 -33.64
CA THR A 78 18.52 6.86 -34.96
C THR A 78 18.95 8.27 -35.33
N HIS A 79 20.16 8.40 -35.85
CA HIS A 79 20.60 9.57 -36.63
C HIS A 79 21.53 9.10 -37.74
#